data_AF-A0A836ZQI0-F1
#
_entry.id   AF-A0A836ZQI0-F1
#
_cell.length_a   1.000
_cell.length_b   1.000
_cell.length_c   1.000
_cell.angle_alpha   90.00
_cell.angle_beta   90.00
_cell.angle_gamma   90.00
#
_symmetry.space_group_name_H-M   'P 1'
#
loop_
_entity.id
_entity.type
_entity.pdbx_description
1 polymer ?
#
loop_
_entity_poly.entity_id
_entity_poly.type
_entity_poly.pdbx_seq_one_letter_code
_entity_poly.pdbx_strand_id
1 'polypeptide(L)'
;RYKHSIADYFDKAYELEQKLERAGKLEQLELVRNALPEGVRAIFVTQAEALGLGHAVLCAKAVVGDEPFAVLLPDDLMWNRGDAALTQMADVAEASGGSVIAVE
;
A
#
# COMPACT_ATOMS: atom_id res chain seq x y z
N ARG A 1 7.98 3.33 17.85
CA ARG A 1 6.65 3.26 18.52
C ARG A 1 5.71 2.58 17.53
N TYR A 2 5.22 1.41 17.89
CA TYR A 2 4.89 0.32 16.96
C TYR A 2 3.80 0.63 15.93
N LYS A 3 4.15 0.57 14.64
CA LYS A 3 3.22 0.59 13.49
C LYS A 3 2.63 -0.81 13.19
N HIS A 4 2.59 -1.71 14.18
CA HIS A 4 2.05 -3.06 14.01
C HIS A 4 0.61 -3.04 13.52
N SER A 5 -0.18 -2.04 13.96
CA SER A 5 -1.57 -1.86 13.51
C SER A 5 -1.74 -1.72 12.00
N ILE A 6 -0.72 -1.24 11.27
CA ILE A 6 -0.77 -1.16 9.80
C ILE A 6 -0.66 -2.57 9.23
N ALA A 7 0.29 -3.37 9.74
CA ALA A 7 0.43 -4.75 9.32
C ALA A 7 -0.80 -5.59 9.66
N ASP A 8 -1.30 -5.44 10.89
CA ASP A 8 -2.48 -6.15 11.39
C ASP A 8 -3.74 -5.82 10.59
N TYR A 9 -3.84 -4.60 10.01
CA TYR A 9 -4.98 -4.21 9.17
C TYR A 9 -5.05 -5.02 7.86
N PHE A 10 -3.90 -5.40 7.31
CA PHE A 10 -3.81 -6.17 6.07
C PHE A 10 -3.67 -7.68 6.32
N ASP A 11 -3.59 -8.11 7.59
CA ASP A 11 -3.56 -9.51 7.97
C ASP A 11 -4.94 -10.01 8.41
N LYS A 12 -5.08 -11.32 8.53
CA LYS A 12 -6.36 -11.96 8.85
C LYS A 12 -6.77 -11.73 10.30
N ALA A 13 -7.84 -10.97 10.51
CA ALA A 13 -8.41 -10.69 11.83
C ALA A 13 -9.39 -11.79 12.30
N TYR A 14 -8.88 -13.00 12.58
CA TYR A 14 -9.70 -14.19 12.87
C TYR A 14 -10.79 -13.98 13.94
N GLU A 15 -10.46 -13.33 15.06
CA GLU A 15 -11.44 -13.06 16.11
C GLU A 15 -12.54 -12.10 15.66
N LEU A 16 -12.20 -11.09 14.85
CA LEU A 16 -13.16 -10.12 14.34
C LEU A 16 -14.10 -10.78 13.33
N GLU A 17 -13.54 -11.57 12.41
CA GLU A 17 -14.33 -12.34 11.44
C GLU A 17 -15.35 -13.25 12.15
N GLN A 18 -14.92 -14.03 13.13
CA GLN A 18 -15.83 -14.90 13.88
C GLN A 18 -16.93 -14.12 14.62
N LYS A 19 -16.60 -12.96 15.19
CA LYS A 19 -17.58 -12.11 15.88
C LYS A 19 -18.61 -11.56 14.89
N LEU A 20 -18.17 -11.11 13.71
CA LEU A 20 -19.06 -10.60 12.66
C LEU A 20 -19.95 -11.71 12.09
N GLU A 21 -19.38 -12.88 11.84
CA GLU A 21 -20.11 -14.06 11.35
C GLU A 21 -21.20 -14.51 12.34
N ARG A 22 -20.86 -14.66 13.63
CA ARG A 22 -21.84 -15.00 14.69
C ARG A 22 -22.92 -13.94 14.87
N ALA A 23 -22.60 -12.67 14.62
CA ALA A 23 -23.54 -11.57 14.69
C ALA A 23 -24.39 -11.39 13.40
N GLY A 24 -24.18 -12.23 12.37
CA GLY A 24 -24.88 -12.11 11.09
C GLY A 24 -24.51 -10.86 10.27
N LYS A 25 -23.37 -10.22 10.59
CA LYS A 25 -22.89 -8.97 9.99
C LYS A 25 -22.10 -9.23 8.71
N LEU A 26 -22.77 -9.79 7.71
CA LEU A 26 -22.12 -10.33 6.50
C LEU A 26 -21.45 -9.25 5.63
N GLU A 27 -22.04 -8.05 5.50
CA GLU A 27 -21.44 -6.96 4.73
C GLU A 27 -20.10 -6.50 5.33
N GLN A 28 -20.05 -6.32 6.65
CA GLN A 28 -18.81 -5.96 7.34
C GLN A 28 -17.78 -7.09 7.32
N LEU A 29 -18.23 -8.34 7.36
CA LEU A 29 -17.36 -9.51 7.25
C LEU A 29 -16.66 -9.54 5.88
N GLU A 30 -17.41 -9.28 4.80
CA GLU A 30 -16.84 -9.18 3.45
C GLU A 30 -15.82 -8.03 3.34
N LEU A 31 -16.10 -6.86 3.93
CA LEU A 31 -15.13 -5.75 3.94
C LEU A 31 -13.81 -6.12 4.64
N VAL A 32 -13.89 -6.85 5.76
CA VAL A 32 -12.70 -7.29 6.51
C VAL A 32 -11.93 -8.37 5.74
N ARG A 33 -12.63 -9.33 5.13
CA ARG A 33 -11.98 -10.41 4.37
C ARG A 33 -11.31 -9.94 3.09
N ASN A 34 -11.81 -8.86 2.49
CA ASN A 34 -11.34 -8.32 1.22
C ASN A 34 -10.54 -7.02 1.38
N ALA A 35 -9.83 -6.83 2.50
CA ALA A 35 -8.98 -5.65 2.73
C ALA A 35 -7.87 -5.51 1.67
N LEU A 36 -7.37 -6.63 1.14
CA LEU A 36 -6.50 -6.68 -0.04
C LEU A 36 -7.21 -7.44 -1.16
N PRO A 37 -7.15 -6.95 -2.42
CA PRO A 37 -7.63 -7.71 -3.57
C PRO A 37 -6.88 -9.04 -3.75
N GLU A 38 -7.52 -10.00 -4.42
CA GLU A 38 -6.87 -11.26 -4.80
C GLU A 38 -5.61 -10.99 -5.65
N GLY A 39 -4.53 -11.71 -5.36
CA GLY A 39 -3.24 -11.56 -6.04
C GLY A 39 -2.36 -10.41 -5.51
N VAL A 40 -2.85 -9.61 -4.56
CA VAL A 40 -2.07 -8.54 -3.91
C VAL A 40 -1.49 -9.03 -2.58
N ARG A 41 -0.22 -8.68 -2.30
CA ARG A 41 0.45 -9.00 -1.03
C ARG A 41 1.04 -7.74 -0.40
N ALA A 42 0.83 -7.59 0.91
CA ALA A 42 1.53 -6.58 1.70
C ALA A 42 2.83 -7.16 2.27
N ILE A 43 3.94 -6.42 2.12
CA ILE A 43 5.25 -6.77 2.69
C ILE A 43 5.71 -5.61 3.55
N PHE A 44 6.10 -5.90 4.79
CA PHE A 44 6.52 -4.88 5.75
C PHE A 44 8.02 -4.90 5.92
N VAL A 45 8.66 -3.75 5.71
CA VAL A 45 10.09 -3.54 5.92
C VAL A 45 10.28 -2.44 6.95
N THR A 46 11.20 -2.65 7.88
CA THR A 46 11.47 -1.72 8.97
C THR A 46 12.61 -0.78 8.61
N GLN A 47 12.34 0.53 8.66
CA GLN A 47 13.39 1.54 8.69
C GLN A 47 13.87 1.69 10.15
N ALA A 48 15.07 1.20 10.47
CA ALA A 48 15.57 1.17 11.85
C ALA A 48 15.84 2.57 12.42
N GLU A 49 16.32 3.49 11.58
CA GLU A 49 16.64 4.87 11.94
C GLU A 49 15.94 5.86 10.99
N ALA A 50 15.43 6.96 11.53
CA ALA A 50 14.68 7.98 10.80
C ALA A 50 15.60 8.90 9.99
N LEU A 51 16.26 8.35 8.97
CA LEU A 51 17.23 9.05 8.10
C LEU A 51 16.57 9.66 6.83
N GLY A 52 15.24 9.81 6.83
CA GLY A 52 14.47 10.41 5.74
C GLY A 52 13.94 9.42 4.69
N LEU A 53 13.24 9.96 3.68
CA LEU A 53 12.53 9.19 2.66
C LEU A 53 13.45 8.34 1.79
N GLY A 54 14.59 8.89 1.35
CA GLY A 54 15.54 8.14 0.53
C GLY A 54 16.05 6.88 1.23
N HIS A 55 16.33 6.97 2.54
CA HIS A 55 16.69 5.81 3.34
C HIS A 55 15.53 4.81 3.47
N ALA A 56 14.29 5.30 3.66
CA ALA A 56 13.12 4.44 3.73
C ALA A 56 12.88 3.65 2.43
N VAL A 57 13.01 4.31 1.27
CA VAL A 57 12.95 3.65 -0.05
C VAL A 57 14.08 2.62 -0.19
N LEU A 58 15.30 2.97 0.22
CA LEU A 58 16.45 2.05 0.15
C LEU A 58 16.25 0.79 1.00
N CYS A 59 15.58 0.88 2.16
CA CYS A 59 15.28 -0.30 2.98
C CYS A 59 14.45 -1.34 2.20
N ALA A 60 13.59 -0.94 1.27
CA ALA A 60 12.76 -1.84 0.47
C ALA A 60 13.50 -2.50 -0.72
N LYS A 61 14.77 -2.14 -0.98
CA LYS A 61 15.54 -2.61 -2.14
C LYS A 61 15.54 -4.13 -2.32
N ALA A 62 15.68 -4.89 -1.23
CA ALA A 62 15.71 -6.35 -1.30
C ALA A 62 14.36 -6.97 -1.70
N VAL A 63 13.25 -6.25 -1.49
CA VAL A 63 11.90 -6.69 -1.86
C VAL A 63 11.59 -6.32 -3.31
N VAL A 64 11.98 -5.11 -3.73
CA VAL A 64 11.72 -4.58 -5.08
C VAL A 64 12.64 -5.22 -6.12
N GLY A 65 13.92 -5.42 -5.81
CA GLY A 65 14.91 -5.89 -6.78
C GLY A 65 15.31 -4.80 -7.78
N ASP A 66 15.43 -5.19 -9.05
CA ASP A 66 15.83 -4.32 -10.17
C ASP A 66 14.62 -4.02 -11.09
N GLU A 67 13.44 -3.90 -10.51
CA GLU A 67 12.19 -3.61 -11.20
C GLU A 67 11.78 -2.14 -11.00
N PRO A 68 11.12 -1.51 -11.98
CA PRO A 68 10.51 -0.20 -11.78
C PRO A 68 9.42 -0.27 -10.69
N PHE A 69 9.34 0.76 -9.86
CA PHE A 69 8.41 0.80 -8.73
C PHE A 69 7.86 2.21 -8.49
N ALA A 70 6.71 2.27 -7.83
CA ALA A 70 6.09 3.51 -7.39
C ALA A 70 6.38 3.78 -5.91
N VAL A 71 6.51 5.06 -5.56
CA VAL A 71 6.56 5.53 -4.17
C VAL A 71 5.32 6.38 -3.92
N LEU A 72 4.47 5.95 -2.97
CA LEU A 72 3.32 6.72 -2.53
C LEU A 72 3.55 7.18 -1.10
N LEU A 73 3.41 8.48 -0.85
CA LEU A 73 3.40 9.04 0.49
C LEU A 73 1.97 8.90 1.06
N PRO A 74 1.78 8.22 2.20
CA PRO A 74 0.45 7.91 2.71
C PRO A 74 -0.32 9.13 3.23
N ASP A 75 0.36 10.27 3.40
CA ASP A 75 -0.19 11.56 3.78
C ASP A 75 -0.77 12.36 2.60
N ASP A 76 -0.45 12.00 1.36
CA ASP A 76 -0.97 12.64 0.14
C ASP A 76 -2.13 11.84 -0.47
N LEU A 77 -3.35 12.34 -0.29
CA LEU A 77 -4.55 11.76 -0.92
C LEU A 77 -4.86 12.48 -2.23
N MET A 78 -4.55 11.83 -3.36
CA MET A 78 -4.89 12.33 -4.69
C MET A 78 -6.25 11.79 -5.14
N TRP A 79 -7.17 12.68 -5.47
CA TRP A 79 -8.49 12.33 -5.97
C TRP A 79 -8.84 13.11 -7.24
N ASN A 80 -9.34 12.41 -8.26
CA ASN A 80 -9.89 13.04 -9.45
C ASN A 80 -11.09 12.23 -9.97
N ARG A 81 -11.79 12.74 -10.98
CA ARG A 81 -12.91 12.05 -11.64
C ARG A 81 -12.48 11.20 -12.85
N GLY A 82 -11.21 11.27 -13.24
CA GLY A 82 -10.67 10.63 -14.42
C GLY A 82 -9.77 9.46 -14.05
N ASP A 83 -8.73 9.23 -14.85
CA ASP A 83 -7.76 8.18 -14.58
C ASP A 83 -6.97 8.50 -13.31
N ALA A 84 -6.61 7.46 -12.54
CA ALA A 84 -5.84 7.63 -11.32
C ALA A 84 -4.47 8.28 -11.63
N ALA A 85 -4.01 9.18 -10.74
CA ALA A 85 -2.75 9.91 -10.93
C ALA A 85 -1.56 8.96 -11.15
N LEU A 86 -1.51 7.86 -10.40
CA LEU A 86 -0.45 6.86 -10.54
C LEU A 86 -0.47 6.17 -11.92
N THR A 87 -1.64 5.92 -12.50
CA THR A 87 -1.76 5.35 -13.85
C THR A 87 -1.16 6.31 -14.88
N GLN A 88 -1.54 7.59 -14.83
CA GLN A 88 -1.01 8.61 -15.73
C GLN A 88 0.52 8.75 -15.60
N MET A 89 1.04 8.70 -14.38
CA MET A 89 2.49 8.75 -14.13
C MET A 89 3.21 7.50 -14.67
N ALA A 90 2.61 6.32 -14.54
CA ALA A 90 3.16 5.08 -15.08
C ALA A 90 3.25 5.13 -16.61
N ASP A 91 2.21 5.62 -17.28
CA ASP A 91 2.20 5.79 -18.74
C ASP A 91 3.32 6.75 -19.21
N VAL A 92 3.53 7.85 -18.48
CA VAL A 92 4.61 8.81 -18.78
C VAL A 92 5.99 8.20 -18.50
N ALA A 93 6.14 7.44 -17.42
CA ALA A 93 7.39 6.76 -17.09
C ALA A 93 7.77 5.75 -18.18
N GLU A 94 6.80 4.97 -18.67
CA GLU A 94 6.99 4.02 -19.76
C GLU A 94 7.35 4.72 -21.07
N ALA A 95 6.63 5.79 -21.43
CA ALA A 95 6.87 6.52 -22.67
C ALA A 95 8.22 7.27 -22.70
N SER A 96 8.67 7.78 -21.54
CA SER A 96 9.91 8.55 -21.43
C SER A 96 11.14 7.71 -21.09
N GLY A 97 10.96 6.52 -20.50
CA GLY A 97 12.02 5.73 -19.90
C GLY A 97 12.65 6.38 -18.66
N GLY A 98 12.03 7.44 -18.12
CA GLY A 98 12.54 8.24 -17.01
C GLY A 98 11.67 8.17 -15.76
N SER A 99 12.22 8.59 -14.62
CA SER A 99 11.46 8.77 -13.38
C SER A 99 10.49 9.94 -13.50
N VAL A 100 9.28 9.78 -12.96
CA VAL A 100 8.24 10.82 -12.92
C VAL A 100 8.01 11.23 -11.47
N ILE A 101 7.94 12.54 -11.22
CA ILE A 101 7.64 13.12 -9.91
C ILE A 101 6.35 13.91 -10.04
N ALA A 102 5.36 13.59 -9.20
CA ALA A 102 4.16 14.40 -9.07
C ALA A 102 4.50 15.69 -8.30
N VAL A 103 3.94 16.81 -8.75
CA VAL A 103 4.06 18.12 -8.12
C VAL A 103 2.66 18.69 -7.88
N GLU A 104 2.51 19.46 -6.80
CA GLU A 104 1.29 20.21 -6.45
C GLU A 104 1.25 21.58 -7.12
#